data_AF-A0A7X9C4L0-F1
#
_entry.id   AF-A0A7X9C4L0-F1
#
_cell.length_a   1.000
_cell.length_b   1.000
_cell.length_c   1.000
_cell.angle_alpha   90.00
_cell.angle_beta   90.00
_cell.angle_gamma   90.00
#
_symmetry.space_group_name_H-M   'P 1'
#
loop_
_entity.id
_entity.type
_entity.pdbx_description
1 polymer ?
#
loop_
_entity_poly.entity_id
_entity_poly.type
_entity_poly.pdbx_seq_one_letter_code
_entity_poly.pdbx_strand_id
1 'polypeptide(L)'
;MKLDFKGVDISTEEKFIRYIESLNKEILKRNAKTEGPKEALYDIKYLRKRYRRILAKEKNARFMAEHECLRCVYFQRLTRKCQANGKCLLEEPTTRERRPRK
;
A
#
# COMPACT_ATOMS: atom_id res chain seq x y z
N MET A 1 0.55 -9.03 17.76
CA MET A 1 1.31 -9.84 16.80
C MET A 1 2.18 -8.93 15.95
N LYS A 2 3.51 -9.03 16.05
CA LYS A 2 4.46 -8.34 15.16
C LYS A 2 4.99 -9.40 14.18
N LEU A 3 4.76 -9.18 12.88
CA LEU A 3 5.44 -9.95 11.83
C LEU A 3 6.80 -9.28 11.61
N ASP A 4 7.89 -10.02 11.80
CA ASP A 4 9.22 -9.58 11.43
C ASP A 4 9.52 -10.12 10.02
N PHE A 5 9.89 -9.22 9.11
CA PHE A 5 10.15 -9.53 7.71
C PHE A 5 11.65 -9.55 7.37
N LYS A 6 12.53 -9.55 8.39
CA LYS A 6 13.98 -9.59 8.19
C LYS A 6 14.40 -10.77 7.31
N GLY A 7 15.04 -10.45 6.18
CA GLY A 7 15.59 -11.44 5.26
C GLY A 7 14.57 -12.11 4.33
N VAL A 8 13.30 -11.69 4.33
CA VAL A 8 12.27 -12.24 3.46
C VAL A 8 11.93 -11.24 2.36
N ASP A 9 12.08 -11.69 1.12
CA ASP A 9 11.66 -10.90 -0.04
C ASP A 9 10.13 -10.88 -0.15
N ILE A 10 9.55 -9.74 0.23
CA ILE A 10 8.11 -9.44 0.11
C ILE A 10 7.85 -8.37 -0.96
N SER A 11 8.74 -8.21 -1.95
CA SER A 11 8.64 -7.18 -2.99
C SER A 11 7.36 -7.25 -3.82
N THR A 12 6.79 -8.44 -3.99
CA THR A 12 5.55 -8.63 -4.75
C THR A 12 4.45 -9.20 -3.87
N GLU A 13 3.21 -8.99 -4.32
CA GLU A 13 2.04 -9.51 -3.62
C GLU A 13 2.07 -11.05 -3.53
N GLU A 14 2.53 -11.72 -4.58
CA GLU A 14 2.64 -13.18 -4.63
C GLU A 14 3.67 -13.70 -3.62
N LYS A 15 4.82 -13.03 -3.52
CA LYS A 15 5.87 -13.40 -2.55
C LYS A 15 5.39 -13.20 -1.12
N PHE A 16 4.69 -12.08 -0.86
CA PHE A 16 4.06 -11.82 0.43
C PHE A 16 3.03 -12.91 0.79
N ILE A 17 2.13 -13.27 -0.12
CA ILE A 17 1.11 -14.32 0.12
C ILE A 17 1.78 -15.67 0.40
N ARG A 18 2.76 -16.06 -0.42
CA ARG A 18 3.51 -17.32 -0.22
C ARG A 18 4.18 -17.38 1.14
N TYR A 19 4.73 -16.27 1.61
CA TYR A 19 5.32 -16.20 2.95
C TYR A 19 4.29 -16.42 4.06
N ILE A 20 3.12 -15.76 3.98
CA ILE A 20 2.03 -15.96 4.95
C ILE A 20 1.50 -17.40 4.92
N GLU A 21 1.39 -18.00 3.74
CA GLU A 21 1.01 -19.41 3.60
C GLU A 21 2.04 -20.35 4.25
N SER A 22 3.34 -20.07 4.10
CA SER A 22 4.39 -20.82 4.78
C SER A 22 4.27 -20.72 6.31
N LEU A 23 4.07 -19.52 6.84
CA LEU A 23 3.85 -19.29 8.27
C LEU A 23 2.63 -20.06 8.79
N ASN A 24 1.52 -20.03 8.04
CA ASN A 24 0.32 -20.78 8.40
C ASN A 24 0.57 -22.29 8.41
N LYS A 25 1.35 -22.82 7.45
CA LYS A 25 1.74 -24.24 7.44
C LYS A 25 2.60 -24.60 8.65
N GLU A 26 3.52 -23.73 9.05
CA GLU A 26 4.35 -23.94 10.25
C GLU A 26 3.51 -23.89 11.53
N ILE A 27 2.57 -22.96 11.64
CA ILE A 27 1.61 -22.90 12.75
C ILE A 27 0.77 -24.17 12.79
N LEU A 28 0.25 -24.64 11.65
CA LEU A 28 -0.50 -25.89 11.58
C LEU A 28 0.34 -27.09 12.03
N LYS A 29 1.60 -27.19 11.58
CA LYS A 29 2.51 -28.26 12.00
C LYS A 29 2.77 -28.23 13.50
N ARG A 30 2.93 -27.04 14.10
CA ARG A 30 3.10 -26.88 15.56
C ARG A 30 1.82 -27.26 16.29
N ASN A 31 0.67 -26.73 15.87
CA ASN A 31 -0.64 -27.05 16.43
C ASN A 31 -1.02 -28.54 16.34
N ALA A 32 -0.50 -29.26 15.33
CA ALA A 32 -0.73 -30.70 15.20
C ALA A 32 0.14 -31.54 16.15
N LYS A 33 1.23 -30.99 16.67
CA LYS A 33 2.17 -31.68 17.58
C LYS A 33 1.93 -31.35 19.05
N THR A 34 1.20 -30.29 19.36
CA THR A 34 0.96 -29.83 20.72
C THR A 34 -0.46 -30.18 21.16
N GLU A 35 -0.62 -30.77 22.34
CA GLU A 35 -1.94 -31.07 22.93
C GLU A 35 -2.61 -29.84 23.56
N GLY A 36 -1.87 -28.72 23.68
CA GLY A 36 -2.33 -27.46 24.27
C GLY A 36 -3.11 -26.53 23.33
N PRO A 37 -3.32 -25.28 23.73
CA PRO A 37 -4.06 -24.28 22.95
C PRO A 37 -3.43 -24.07 21.57
N LYS A 38 -4.25 -24.18 20.52
CA LYS A 38 -3.81 -23.99 19.13
C LYS A 38 -3.56 -22.51 18.85
N GLU A 39 -2.42 -22.20 18.24
CA GLU A 39 -2.13 -20.87 17.71
C GLU A 39 -3.08 -20.55 16.55
N ALA A 40 -3.58 -19.30 16.51
CA ALA A 40 -4.44 -18.84 15.42
C ALA A 40 -3.66 -18.67 14.10
N LEU A 41 -4.31 -18.99 12.99
CA LEU A 41 -3.75 -18.76 11.65
C LEU A 41 -3.91 -17.31 11.22
N TYR A 42 -3.01 -16.87 10.35
CA TYR A 42 -3.10 -15.56 9.72
C TYR A 42 -4.19 -15.54 8.63
N ASP A 43 -5.03 -14.50 8.65
CA ASP A 43 -6.00 -14.24 7.58
C ASP A 43 -5.32 -13.63 6.35
N ILE A 44 -5.15 -14.47 5.33
CA ILE A 44 -4.53 -14.11 4.05
C ILE A 44 -5.32 -12.99 3.35
N LYS A 45 -6.67 -13.01 3.38
CA LYS A 45 -7.49 -12.00 2.70
C LYS A 45 -7.30 -10.63 3.36
N TYR A 46 -7.33 -10.59 4.68
CA TYR A 46 -7.08 -9.37 5.44
C TYR A 46 -5.67 -8.82 5.19
N LEU A 47 -4.66 -9.68 5.28
CA LEU A 47 -3.26 -9.28 5.10
C LEU A 47 -2.97 -8.82 3.67
N ARG A 48 -3.51 -9.49 2.65
CA ARG A 48 -3.43 -9.07 1.24
C ARG A 48 -4.03 -7.67 1.04
N LYS A 49 -5.22 -7.42 1.60
CA LYS A 49 -5.86 -6.10 1.54
C LYS A 49 -5.02 -5.02 2.23
N ARG A 50 -4.40 -5.35 3.36
CA ARG A 50 -3.52 -4.45 4.10
C ARG A 50 -2.23 -4.15 3.34
N TYR A 51 -1.60 -5.16 2.74
CA TYR A 51 -0.39 -5.04 1.92
C TYR A 51 -0.59 -4.06 0.75
N ARG A 52 -1.67 -4.24 -0.03
CA ARG A 52 -2.03 -3.32 -1.13
C ARG A 52 -2.19 -1.86 -0.68
N ARG A 53 -2.80 -1.63 0.49
CA ARG A 53 -2.97 -0.29 1.04
C ARG A 53 -1.64 0.36 1.43
N ILE A 54 -0.69 -0.43 1.93
CA ILE A 54 0.66 0.06 2.26
C ILE A 54 1.39 0.45 0.97
N LEU A 55 1.43 -0.44 -0.03
CA LEU A 55 2.05 -0.14 -1.32
C LEU A 55 1.44 1.09 -2.00
N ALA A 56 0.11 1.23 -1.99
CA ALA A 56 -0.55 2.40 -2.55
C ALA A 56 -0.17 3.69 -1.82
N LYS A 57 -0.04 3.65 -0.49
CA LYS A 57 0.42 4.80 0.31
C LYS A 57 1.87 5.15 0.00
N GLU A 58 2.76 4.17 -0.08
CA GLU A 58 4.16 4.39 -0.42
C GLU A 58 4.31 4.95 -1.83
N LYS A 59 3.58 4.39 -2.81
CA LYS A 59 3.55 4.91 -4.18
C LYS A 59 3.09 6.36 -4.22
N ASN A 60 2.01 6.69 -3.51
CA ASN A 60 1.51 8.06 -3.44
C ASN A 60 2.50 9.00 -2.73
N ALA A 61 3.15 8.54 -1.67
CA ALA A 61 4.16 9.32 -0.95
C ALA A 61 5.38 9.61 -1.84
N ARG A 62 5.88 8.60 -2.57
CA ARG A 62 6.95 8.77 -3.55
C ARG A 62 6.57 9.74 -4.66
N PHE A 63 5.39 9.56 -5.25
CA PHE A 63 4.86 10.47 -6.26
C PHE A 63 4.77 11.92 -5.75
N MET A 64 4.27 12.13 -4.53
CA MET A 64 4.18 13.46 -3.93
C MET A 64 5.55 14.09 -3.68
N ALA A 65 6.57 13.28 -3.35
CA ALA A 65 7.93 13.74 -3.18
C ALA A 65 8.58 14.10 -4.54
N GLU A 66 8.45 13.23 -5.53
CA GLU A 66 9.01 13.41 -6.88
C GLU A 66 8.44 14.64 -7.59
N HIS A 67 7.14 14.92 -7.44
CA HIS A 67 6.46 16.03 -8.12
C HIS A 67 6.29 17.27 -7.24
N GLU A 68 7.03 17.38 -6.13
CA GLU A 68 6.93 18.48 -5.16
C GLU A 68 5.47 18.88 -4.85
N CYS A 69 4.59 17.90 -4.66
CA CYS A 69 3.14 18.14 -4.63
C CYS A 69 2.72 19.15 -3.54
N LEU A 70 3.53 19.35 -2.50
CA LEU A 70 3.31 20.40 -1.49
C LEU A 70 3.27 21.83 -2.07
N ARG A 71 3.91 22.04 -3.22
CA ARG A 71 3.94 23.30 -3.98
C ARG A 71 2.93 23.32 -5.14
N CYS A 72 2.21 22.22 -5.37
CA CYS A 72 1.22 22.11 -6.45
C CYS A 72 -0.04 22.92 -6.13
N VAL A 73 -0.60 23.60 -7.15
CA VAL A 73 -1.85 24.37 -7.05
C VAL A 73 -3.04 23.49 -6.65
N TYR A 74 -3.01 22.21 -7.04
CA TYR A 74 -4.04 21.22 -6.73
C TYR A 74 -3.86 20.53 -5.36
N PHE A 75 -2.88 20.97 -4.56
CA PHE A 75 -2.64 20.43 -3.23
C PHE A 75 -3.58 21.03 -2.20
N GLN A 76 -4.43 20.19 -1.63
CA GLN A 76 -5.30 20.57 -0.53
C GLN A 76 -4.57 20.41 0.79
N ARG A 77 -4.18 21.53 1.40
CA ARG A 77 -3.44 21.59 2.68
C ARG A 77 -4.21 20.94 3.84
N LEU A 78 -5.52 21.19 3.94
CA LEU A 78 -6.37 20.66 5.02
C LEU A 78 -6.45 19.14 5.01
N THR A 79 -6.54 18.53 3.84
CA THR A 79 -6.64 17.07 3.69
C THR A 79 -5.29 16.41 3.46
N ARG A 80 -4.21 17.20 3.35
CA ARG A 80 -2.85 16.79 2.96
C ARG A 80 -2.83 15.87 1.74
N LYS A 81 -3.72 16.14 0.78
CA LYS A 81 -3.88 15.35 -0.44
C LYS A 81 -3.65 16.23 -1.66
N CYS A 82 -2.88 15.72 -2.61
CA CYS A 82 -2.88 16.26 -3.96
C CYS A 82 -4.13 15.74 -4.68
N GLN A 83 -5.03 16.62 -5.14
CA GLN A 83 -6.23 16.19 -5.88
C GLN A 83 -5.91 15.57 -7.23
N ALA A 84 -4.71 15.85 -7.74
CA ALA A 84 -4.06 15.04 -8.75
C ALA A 84 -3.67 13.70 -8.12
N ASN A 85 -4.61 12.74 -8.10
CA ASN A 85 -4.38 11.34 -7.75
C ASN A 85 -3.41 10.66 -8.74
N GLY A 86 -2.15 11.10 -8.82
CA GLY A 86 -1.14 10.56 -9.71
C GLY A 86 -1.00 11.22 -11.10
N LYS A 87 -1.48 12.46 -11.29
CA LYS A 87 -1.26 13.27 -12.52
C LYS A 87 -0.95 14.74 -12.18
N CYS A 88 0.31 15.09 -11.99
CA CYS A 88 0.68 16.49 -11.74
C CYS A 88 0.73 17.24 -13.07
N LEU A 89 -0.24 18.15 -13.32
CA LEU A 89 -0.26 19.04 -14.48
C LEU A 89 0.75 20.20 -14.34
N LEU A 90 1.98 19.93 -13.90
CA LEU A 90 3.08 20.88 -14.12
C LEU A 90 3.60 20.82 -15.57
N GLU A 91 3.03 19.95 -16.42
CA GLU A 91 3.42 19.75 -17.83
C GLU A 91 2.31 19.99 -18.87
N GLU A 92 1.22 20.71 -18.57
CA GLU A 92 0.39 21.26 -19.66
C GLU A 92 0.57 22.77 -19.72
N PRO A 93 1.32 23.31 -20.72
CA PRO A 93 1.25 24.73 -21.00
C PRO A 93 -0.20 25.06 -21.30
N THR A 94 -0.67 26.14 -20.69
CA THR A 94 -2.03 26.65 -20.75
C THR A 94 -2.47 26.92 -22.19
N THR A 95 -2.97 25.89 -22.88
CA THR A 95 -3.75 26.03 -24.12
C THR A 95 -5.03 25.22 -24.00
N ARG A 96 -5.77 25.45 -22.92
CA ARG A 96 -7.21 25.20 -22.91
C ARG A 96 -7.92 26.49 -22.57
N GLU A 97 -8.27 27.18 -23.64
CA GLU A 97 -9.23 28.27 -23.67
C GLU A 97 -10.38 27.97 -22.70
N ARG A 98 -10.58 28.90 -21.76
CA ARG A 98 -11.75 28.92 -20.91
C ARG A 98 -12.98 28.99 -21.83
N ARG A 99 -13.74 27.91 -21.95
CA ARG A 99 -15.09 28.01 -22.52
C ARG A 99 -15.91 28.90 -21.58
N PRO A 100 -16.51 30.00 -22.06
CA PRO A 100 -17.42 30.78 -21.24
C PRO A 100 -18.64 29.91 -20.94
N ARG A 101 -19.07 29.91 -19.68
CA ARG A 101 -20.35 29.32 -19.28
C ARG A 101 -21.46 30.15 -19.93
N LYS A 102 -22.25 29.53 -20.81
CA LYS A 102 -23.61 29.97 -21.13
C LYS A 102 -24.55 29.38 -20.09
#